data_AF-A0A8J3FKF2-F1
#
_entry.id   AF-A0A8J3FKF2-F1
#
_cell.length_a   1.000
_cell.length_b   1.000
_cell.length_c   1.000
_cell.angle_alpha   90.00
_cell.angle_beta   90.00
_cell.angle_gamma   90.00
#
_symmetry.space_group_name_H-M   'P 1'
#
loop_
_entity.id
_entity.type
_entity.pdbx_description
1 polymer ?
#
loop_
_entity_poly.entity_id
_entity_poly.type
_entity_poly.pdbx_seq_one_letter_code
_entity_poly.pdbx_strand_id
1 'polypeptide(L)'
;MVQQTRRWTIGPGEYVARLRRYRDEIGRLLWAAPQDWMCEPVVIAGGQVGPVRFAGTGLSVAEHQRRTVANFAQLRELAPDLPIIPVVQGWERDDYLRCVDLYDHMLGVDLSTAPLVGLGSVCRRQATGEAGRILAALHGVGVRRIHGFGFKTLGLSAHGHLLTSVDSLAWSLDARRRPRLPGCTTHRNCANCLRYALRWRSRVLAAAAPHTHQPTPLRKEAA
;
A
#
# COMPACT_ATOMS: atom_id res chain seq x y z
N MET A 1 9.02 3.68 -13.79
CA MET A 1 8.97 3.15 -12.40
C MET A 1 10.26 2.39 -12.12
N VAL A 2 10.72 2.37 -10.85
CA VAL A 2 11.96 1.71 -10.41
C VAL A 2 12.06 0.28 -10.95
N GLN A 3 10.97 -0.49 -10.89
CA GLN A 3 10.93 -1.87 -11.35
C GLN A 3 11.37 -2.11 -12.82
N GLN A 4 11.22 -1.12 -13.70
CA GLN A 4 11.60 -1.23 -15.12
C GLN A 4 12.92 -0.54 -15.45
N THR A 5 13.30 0.47 -14.66
CA THR A 5 14.39 1.40 -15.00
C THR A 5 15.51 1.39 -13.97
N ARG A 6 15.38 0.58 -12.92
CA ARG A 6 16.28 0.45 -11.76
C ARG A 6 16.44 1.72 -10.92
N ARG A 7 15.73 2.80 -11.26
CA ARG A 7 15.74 4.08 -10.56
C ARG A 7 14.43 4.84 -10.74
N TRP A 8 14.23 5.87 -9.93
CA TRP A 8 13.21 6.87 -10.22
C TRP A 8 13.67 7.73 -11.40
N THR A 9 12.79 7.89 -12.40
CA THR A 9 13.06 8.72 -13.59
C THR A 9 12.53 10.14 -13.45
N ILE A 10 11.62 10.35 -12.50
CA ILE A 10 11.12 11.66 -12.09
C ILE A 10 11.90 12.04 -10.84
N GLY A 11 12.54 13.21 -10.85
CA GLY A 11 13.28 13.71 -9.69
C GLY A 11 12.36 14.22 -8.57
N PRO A 12 12.87 14.35 -7.33
CA PRO A 12 12.09 14.84 -6.19
C PRO A 12 11.43 16.21 -6.42
N GLY A 13 12.14 17.18 -7.01
CA GLY A 13 11.58 18.50 -7.31
C GLY A 13 10.44 18.45 -8.33
N GLU A 14 10.57 17.64 -9.38
CA GLU A 14 9.49 17.44 -10.35
C GLU A 14 8.30 16.72 -9.71
N TYR A 15 8.55 15.73 -8.85
CA TYR A 15 7.50 15.05 -8.09
C TYR A 15 6.72 16.02 -7.20
N VAL A 16 7.42 16.87 -6.43
CA VAL A 16 6.82 17.93 -5.61
C VAL A 16 5.98 18.89 -6.45
N ALA A 17 6.48 19.33 -7.60
CA ALA A 17 5.73 20.21 -8.50
C ALA A 17 4.40 19.57 -8.95
N ARG A 18 4.44 18.27 -9.27
CA ARG A 18 3.22 17.50 -9.60
C ARG A 18 2.28 17.38 -8.41
N LEU A 19 2.79 17.15 -7.20
CA LEU A 19 1.95 17.07 -6.01
C LEU A 19 1.27 18.42 -5.69
N ARG A 20 1.98 19.55 -5.80
CA ARG A 20 1.37 20.89 -5.67
C ARG A 20 0.28 21.10 -6.70
N ARG A 21 0.55 20.76 -7.96
CA ARG A 21 -0.45 20.79 -9.03
C ARG A 21 -1.69 19.96 -8.67
N TYR A 22 -1.52 18.74 -8.16
CA TYR A 22 -2.65 17.89 -7.78
C TYR A 22 -3.44 18.48 -6.60
N ARG A 23 -2.77 19.10 -5.63
CA ARG A 23 -3.42 19.80 -4.51
C ARG A 23 -4.20 21.03 -5.01
N ASP A 24 -3.59 21.84 -5.86
CA ASP A 24 -4.05 23.19 -6.18
C ASP A 24 -5.04 23.21 -7.36
N GLU A 25 -4.83 22.37 -8.37
CA GLU A 25 -5.67 22.36 -9.59
C GLU A 25 -6.72 21.23 -9.60
N ILE A 26 -6.40 20.06 -9.03
CA ILE A 26 -7.34 18.93 -8.98
C ILE A 26 -8.13 18.95 -7.66
N GLY A 27 -7.46 19.26 -6.56
CA GLY A 27 -8.05 19.31 -5.22
C GLY A 27 -8.20 17.94 -4.55
N ARG A 28 -8.58 17.96 -3.28
CA ARG A 28 -8.83 16.76 -2.44
C ARG A 28 -7.64 15.80 -2.28
N LEU A 29 -6.42 16.30 -2.43
CA LEU A 29 -5.22 15.54 -2.09
C LEU A 29 -5.18 15.34 -0.57
N LEU A 30 -5.49 14.13 -0.11
CA LEU A 30 -5.46 13.78 1.32
C LEU A 30 -4.03 13.58 1.82
N TRP A 31 -3.23 12.86 1.03
CA TRP A 31 -1.82 12.60 1.29
C TRP A 31 -1.16 12.09 0.01
N ALA A 32 0.18 12.08 0.00
CA ALA A 32 0.98 11.43 -1.02
C ALA A 32 2.01 10.48 -0.39
N ALA A 33 2.29 9.36 -1.06
CA ALA A 33 3.43 8.52 -0.72
C ALA A 33 4.73 9.19 -1.20
N PRO A 34 5.89 8.88 -0.60
CA PRO A 34 7.18 9.29 -1.13
C PRO A 34 7.53 8.45 -2.37
N GLN A 35 8.65 8.76 -3.01
CA GLN A 35 9.22 7.92 -4.07
C GLN A 35 9.98 6.74 -3.43
N ASP A 36 9.26 5.84 -2.78
CA ASP A 36 9.79 4.70 -2.05
C ASP A 36 10.37 3.60 -2.96
N TRP A 37 11.08 2.65 -2.36
CA TRP A 37 11.75 1.56 -3.05
C TRP A 37 11.25 0.21 -2.56
N MET A 38 10.48 -0.48 -3.41
CA MET A 38 9.88 -1.77 -3.06
C MET A 38 10.94 -2.87 -2.90
N CYS A 39 10.80 -3.71 -1.88
CA CYS A 39 11.75 -4.74 -1.46
C CYS A 39 11.40 -6.15 -1.95
N GLU A 40 10.43 -6.28 -2.85
CA GLU A 40 10.02 -7.59 -3.36
C GLU A 40 11.16 -8.26 -4.16
N PRO A 41 11.35 -9.60 -4.08
CA PRO A 41 12.45 -10.29 -4.73
C PRO A 41 12.55 -10.01 -6.24
N VAL A 42 11.41 -9.94 -6.93
CA VAL A 42 11.37 -9.62 -8.36
C VAL A 42 11.79 -8.17 -8.67
N VAL A 43 11.66 -7.23 -7.72
CA VAL A 43 12.14 -5.85 -7.88
C VAL A 43 13.66 -5.80 -7.69
N ILE A 44 14.18 -6.56 -6.71
CA ILE A 44 15.61 -6.62 -6.39
C ILE A 44 16.39 -7.46 -7.42
N ALA A 45 16.04 -8.73 -7.56
CA ALA A 45 16.75 -9.69 -8.42
C ALA A 45 16.32 -9.60 -9.90
N GLY A 46 15.18 -8.97 -10.18
CA GLY A 46 14.58 -8.96 -11.51
C GLY A 46 13.70 -10.18 -11.74
N GLY A 47 13.20 -10.31 -12.97
CA GLY A 47 12.35 -11.42 -13.38
C GLY A 47 11.07 -10.94 -14.05
N GLN A 48 10.00 -11.71 -13.92
CA GLN A 48 8.73 -11.42 -14.58
C GLN A 48 7.56 -11.81 -13.68
N VAL A 49 6.55 -10.92 -13.61
CA VAL A 49 5.27 -11.20 -12.95
C VAL A 49 4.15 -10.91 -13.94
N GLY A 50 3.50 -11.98 -14.42
CA GLY A 50 2.51 -11.87 -15.49
C GLY A 50 3.11 -11.19 -16.73
N PRO A 51 2.50 -10.10 -17.25
CA PRO A 51 3.03 -9.38 -18.42
C PRO A 51 4.14 -8.37 -18.07
N VAL A 52 4.47 -8.19 -16.80
CA VAL A 52 5.41 -7.15 -16.35
C VAL A 52 6.79 -7.74 -16.14
N ARG A 53 7.77 -7.25 -16.90
CA ARG A 53 9.20 -7.55 -16.72
C ARG A 53 9.84 -6.58 -15.72
N PHE A 54 10.66 -7.13 -14.84
CA PHE A 54 11.41 -6.41 -13.82
C PHE A 54 12.90 -6.46 -14.15
N ALA A 55 13.53 -5.29 -14.17
CA ALA A 55 14.93 -5.15 -14.54
C ALA A 55 15.90 -5.65 -13.46
N GLY A 56 15.44 -5.74 -12.20
CA GLY A 56 16.25 -6.02 -11.01
C GLY A 56 17.12 -4.82 -10.65
N THR A 57 16.92 -4.24 -9.46
CA THR A 57 17.80 -3.16 -8.99
C THR A 57 19.20 -3.67 -8.63
N GLY A 58 19.31 -4.94 -8.23
CA GLY A 58 20.55 -5.54 -7.72
C GLY A 58 20.97 -5.02 -6.33
N LEU A 59 20.07 -4.30 -5.64
CA LEU A 59 20.35 -3.70 -4.33
C LEU A 59 19.77 -4.54 -3.19
N SER A 60 20.32 -4.39 -1.98
CA SER A 60 19.77 -5.05 -0.80
C SER A 60 18.46 -4.41 -0.32
N VAL A 61 17.69 -5.14 0.48
CA VAL A 61 16.52 -4.60 1.20
C VAL A 61 16.91 -3.39 2.05
N ALA A 62 18.04 -3.46 2.76
CA ALA A 62 18.55 -2.36 3.58
C ALA A 62 18.84 -1.10 2.75
N GLU A 63 19.38 -1.25 1.53
CA GLU A 63 19.61 -0.10 0.65
C GLU A 63 18.30 0.50 0.12
N HIS A 64 17.30 -0.32 -0.20
CA HIS A 64 15.97 0.18 -0.54
C HIS A 64 15.31 0.94 0.61
N GLN A 65 15.48 0.47 1.86
CA GLN A 65 14.99 1.18 3.05
C GLN A 65 15.67 2.54 3.21
N ARG A 66 17.01 2.60 3.14
CA ARG A 66 17.75 3.87 3.22
C ARG A 66 17.30 4.87 2.16
N ARG A 67 17.13 4.43 0.91
CA ARG A 67 16.65 5.29 -0.17
C ARG A 67 15.21 5.76 0.04
N THR A 68 14.35 4.91 0.60
CA THR A 68 12.97 5.27 0.95
C THR A 68 12.95 6.35 2.03
N VAL A 69 13.67 6.14 3.14
CA VAL A 69 13.76 7.10 4.25
C VAL A 69 14.40 8.42 3.82
N ALA A 70 15.52 8.36 3.07
CA ALA A 70 16.19 9.54 2.54
C ALA A 70 15.29 10.33 1.56
N ASN A 71 14.53 9.65 0.71
CA ASN A 71 13.59 10.32 -0.19
C ASN A 71 12.46 11.01 0.60
N PHE A 72 11.91 10.35 1.63
CA PHE A 72 10.92 10.98 2.49
C PHE A 72 11.45 12.26 3.15
N ALA A 73 12.67 12.22 3.68
CA ALA A 73 13.32 13.39 4.27
C ALA A 73 13.46 14.54 3.25
N GLN A 74 14.00 14.24 2.07
CA GLN A 74 14.18 15.21 1.00
C GLN A 74 12.86 15.83 0.55
N LEU A 75 11.79 15.03 0.43
CA LEU A 75 10.48 15.55 0.03
C LEU A 75 9.86 16.45 1.10
N ARG A 76 10.05 16.13 2.39
CA ARG A 76 9.62 16.99 3.50
C ARG A 76 10.39 18.30 3.57
N GLU A 77 11.67 18.29 3.23
CA GLU A 77 12.49 19.50 3.14
C GLU A 77 12.05 20.39 1.97
N LEU A 78 11.83 19.79 0.79
CA LEU A 78 11.42 20.52 -0.42
C LEU A 78 9.98 21.06 -0.36
N ALA A 79 9.11 20.38 0.38
CA ALA A 79 7.68 20.71 0.44
C ALA A 79 7.08 20.37 1.81
N PRO A 80 7.45 21.12 2.87
CA PRO A 80 6.89 20.93 4.20
C PRO A 80 5.38 21.22 4.26
N ASP A 81 4.87 21.94 3.25
CA ASP A 81 3.45 22.26 3.06
C ASP A 81 2.61 21.11 2.49
N LEU A 82 3.23 20.03 2.01
CA LEU A 82 2.52 18.91 1.41
C LEU A 82 2.32 17.74 2.40
N PRO A 83 1.15 17.07 2.37
CA PRO A 83 0.85 15.94 3.25
C PRO A 83 1.52 14.65 2.76
N ILE A 84 2.85 14.56 2.86
CA ILE A 84 3.61 13.37 2.47
C ILE A 84 3.74 12.43 3.66
N ILE A 85 3.22 11.20 3.54
CA ILE A 85 3.27 10.20 4.60
C ILE A 85 4.57 9.37 4.51
N PRO A 86 5.11 8.86 5.63
CA PRO A 86 6.19 7.87 5.59
C PRO A 86 5.68 6.53 5.07
N VAL A 87 6.59 5.73 4.51
CA VAL A 87 6.33 4.36 4.06
C VAL A 87 7.38 3.43 4.65
N VAL A 88 6.94 2.38 5.34
CA VAL A 88 7.81 1.30 5.80
C VAL A 88 7.97 0.25 4.71
N GLN A 89 9.22 -0.13 4.45
CA GLN A 89 9.61 -1.09 3.42
C GLN A 89 10.34 -2.27 4.04
N GLY A 90 10.24 -3.44 3.41
CA GLY A 90 10.86 -4.67 3.89
C GLY A 90 10.41 -5.89 3.10
N TRP A 91 11.08 -7.03 3.32
CA TRP A 91 10.62 -8.33 2.82
C TRP A 91 10.26 -9.26 3.97
N GLU A 92 11.12 -9.46 4.95
CA GLU A 92 10.78 -10.24 6.14
C GLU A 92 10.20 -9.35 7.24
N ARG A 93 9.56 -9.95 8.25
CA ARG A 93 9.01 -9.23 9.41
C ARG A 93 10.01 -8.24 10.01
N ASP A 94 11.24 -8.69 10.26
CA ASP A 94 12.25 -7.88 10.94
C ASP A 94 12.83 -6.79 10.04
N ASP A 95 12.69 -6.90 8.71
CA ASP A 95 13.01 -5.78 7.82
C ASP A 95 12.11 -4.59 8.13
N TYR A 96 10.81 -4.80 8.33
CA TYR A 96 9.88 -3.72 8.61
C TYR A 96 10.19 -3.02 9.93
N LEU A 97 10.55 -3.78 10.98
CA LEU A 97 10.97 -3.21 12.27
C LEU A 97 12.25 -2.39 12.11
N ARG A 98 13.26 -2.93 11.41
CA ARG A 98 14.47 -2.16 11.07
C ARG A 98 14.16 -0.88 10.30
N CYS A 99 13.16 -0.90 9.42
CA CYS A 99 12.77 0.30 8.69
C CYS A 99 12.14 1.35 9.61
N VAL A 100 11.35 0.94 10.61
CA VAL A 100 10.82 1.85 11.65
C VAL A 100 11.98 2.49 12.40
N ASP A 101 12.92 1.68 12.90
CA ASP A 101 14.12 2.17 13.61
C ASP A 101 14.92 3.13 12.74
N LEU A 102 14.98 2.89 11.42
CA LEU A 102 15.70 3.75 10.48
C LEU A 102 15.09 5.16 10.38
N TYR A 103 13.77 5.30 10.46
CA TYR A 103 13.12 6.62 10.50
C TYR A 103 13.48 7.39 11.77
N ASP A 104 13.50 6.72 12.92
CA ASP A 104 13.91 7.32 14.19
C ASP A 104 15.38 7.71 14.16
N HIS A 105 16.28 6.78 13.84
CA HIS A 105 17.72 7.00 13.87
C HIS A 105 18.22 8.04 12.85
N MET A 106 17.67 8.05 11.63
CA MET A 106 18.14 8.98 10.59
C MET A 106 17.48 10.36 10.71
N LEU A 107 16.23 10.44 11.13
CA LEU A 107 15.41 11.64 11.00
C LEU A 107 14.78 12.12 12.32
N GLY A 108 14.90 11.37 13.42
CA GLY A 108 14.19 11.62 14.67
C GLY A 108 12.67 11.51 14.54
N VAL A 109 12.19 10.66 13.61
CA VAL A 109 10.76 10.53 13.31
C VAL A 109 10.18 9.28 13.98
N ASP A 110 9.39 9.50 15.03
CA ASP A 110 8.57 8.46 15.66
C ASP A 110 7.32 8.15 14.82
N LEU A 111 7.33 7.00 14.15
CA LEU A 111 6.23 6.55 13.31
C LEU A 111 4.95 6.17 14.09
N SER A 112 5.02 5.94 15.40
CA SER A 112 3.82 5.69 16.21
C SER A 112 2.90 6.93 16.26
N THR A 113 3.51 8.13 16.19
CA THR A 113 2.81 9.41 16.19
C THR A 113 2.41 9.90 14.80
N ALA A 114 2.92 9.28 13.73
CA ALA A 114 2.60 9.65 12.34
C ALA A 114 1.10 9.49 12.04
N PRO A 115 0.46 10.45 11.33
CA PRO A 115 -0.98 10.42 11.05
C PRO A 115 -1.41 9.20 10.24
N LEU A 116 -0.52 8.70 9.38
CA LEU A 116 -0.70 7.50 8.58
C LEU A 116 0.69 7.02 8.12
N VAL A 117 0.89 5.71 8.06
CA VAL A 117 2.13 5.08 7.58
C VAL A 117 1.77 4.10 6.47
N GLY A 118 2.37 4.25 5.29
CA GLY A 118 2.17 3.30 4.19
C GLY A 118 2.95 2.01 4.42
N LEU A 119 2.35 0.87 4.06
CA LEU A 119 2.98 -0.44 4.12
C LEU A 119 3.36 -0.93 2.73
N GLY A 120 4.66 -0.90 2.43
CA GLY A 120 5.21 -1.32 1.15
C GLY A 120 5.41 -2.83 1.01
N SER A 121 5.51 -3.31 -0.24
CA SER A 121 5.97 -4.67 -0.58
C SER A 121 5.12 -5.84 -0.05
N VAL A 122 3.88 -5.59 0.37
CA VAL A 122 2.94 -6.64 0.84
C VAL A 122 1.84 -6.98 -0.17
N CYS A 123 1.62 -6.17 -1.20
CA CYS A 123 0.49 -6.30 -2.14
C CYS A 123 0.33 -7.70 -2.76
N ARG A 124 1.42 -8.42 -3.06
CA ARG A 124 1.36 -9.78 -3.63
C ARG A 124 1.18 -10.90 -2.61
N ARG A 125 1.34 -10.61 -1.31
CA ARG A 125 1.23 -11.56 -0.18
C ARG A 125 0.22 -11.12 0.87
N GLN A 126 -0.61 -10.13 0.56
CA GLN A 126 -1.53 -9.49 1.50
C GLN A 126 -2.58 -10.42 2.16
N ALA A 127 -2.80 -11.63 1.63
CA ALA A 127 -3.75 -12.60 2.18
C ALA A 127 -3.05 -13.75 2.93
N THR A 128 -1.72 -13.69 3.10
CA THR A 128 -0.96 -14.74 3.79
C THR A 128 -0.87 -14.47 5.29
N GLY A 129 -0.57 -15.51 6.07
CA GLY A 129 -0.25 -15.35 7.50
C GLY A 129 1.01 -14.52 7.74
N GLU A 130 1.93 -14.45 6.76
CA GLU A 130 3.11 -13.60 6.83
C GLU A 130 2.75 -12.11 6.87
N ALA A 131 1.81 -11.66 6.02
CA ALA A 131 1.31 -10.29 6.06
C ALA A 131 0.69 -9.94 7.42
N GLY A 132 -0.04 -10.88 8.03
CA GLY A 132 -0.58 -10.72 9.38
C GLY A 132 0.51 -10.57 10.44
N ARG A 133 1.58 -11.37 10.38
CA ARG A 133 2.74 -11.25 11.28
C ARG A 133 3.48 -9.92 11.14
N ILE A 134 3.61 -9.40 9.91
CA ILE A 134 4.20 -8.07 9.66
C ILE A 134 3.33 -6.98 10.30
N LEU A 135 2.02 -7.00 10.06
CA LEU A 135 1.09 -6.01 10.63
C LEU A 135 1.06 -6.06 12.16
N ALA A 136 1.03 -7.25 12.74
CA ALA A 136 1.07 -7.43 14.19
C ALA A 136 2.39 -6.90 14.79
N ALA A 137 3.53 -7.15 14.14
CA ALA A 137 4.82 -6.62 14.57
C ALA A 137 4.86 -5.09 14.56
N LEU A 138 4.34 -4.46 13.49
CA LEU A 138 4.22 -3.00 13.40
C LEU A 138 3.32 -2.41 14.50
N HIS A 139 2.17 -3.04 14.76
CA HIS A 139 1.29 -2.65 15.86
C HIS A 139 1.96 -2.80 17.23
N GLY A 140 2.80 -3.82 17.40
CA GLY A 140 3.57 -4.08 18.62
C GLY A 140 4.56 -2.97 18.96
N VAL A 141 5.12 -2.30 17.96
CA VAL A 141 5.98 -1.11 18.12
C VAL A 141 5.21 0.21 18.00
N GLY A 142 3.88 0.19 18.09
CA GLY A 142 3.03 1.38 18.12
C GLY A 142 2.60 1.94 16.77
N VAL A 143 3.07 1.39 15.64
CA VAL A 143 2.66 1.79 14.29
C VAL A 143 1.30 1.17 13.97
N ARG A 144 0.22 1.85 14.37
CA ARG A 144 -1.16 1.34 14.24
C ARG A 144 -1.97 1.98 13.11
N ARG A 145 -1.58 3.17 12.67
CA ARG A 145 -2.26 3.92 11.60
C ARG A 145 -1.68 3.55 10.23
N ILE A 146 -2.07 2.40 9.72
CA ILE A 146 -1.44 1.81 8.53
C ILE A 146 -2.32 1.95 7.28
N HIS A 147 -1.72 2.39 6.18
CA HIS A 147 -2.27 2.28 4.83
C HIS A 147 -1.72 1.05 4.11
N GLY A 148 -2.59 0.13 3.72
CA GLY A 148 -2.22 -1.06 2.95
C GLY A 148 -2.28 -0.81 1.44
N PHE A 149 -1.13 -0.68 0.78
CA PHE A 149 -1.08 -0.47 -0.66
C PHE A 149 -1.55 -1.69 -1.46
N GLY A 150 -2.52 -1.49 -2.35
CA GLY A 150 -2.99 -2.51 -3.28
C GLY A 150 -3.74 -3.69 -2.64
N PHE A 151 -4.29 -3.51 -1.44
CA PHE A 151 -5.06 -4.57 -0.79
C PHE A 151 -6.35 -4.90 -1.56
N LYS A 152 -6.75 -6.17 -1.57
CA LYS A 152 -7.94 -6.70 -2.23
C LYS A 152 -8.80 -7.44 -1.22
N THR A 153 -10.01 -7.81 -1.61
CA THR A 153 -11.03 -8.44 -0.75
C THR A 153 -10.51 -9.54 0.16
N LEU A 154 -9.68 -10.47 -0.33
CA LEU A 154 -9.14 -11.56 0.51
C LEU A 154 -8.19 -11.05 1.61
N GLY A 155 -7.29 -10.12 1.29
CA GLY A 155 -6.38 -9.53 2.29
C GLY A 155 -7.13 -8.63 3.27
N LEU A 156 -8.18 -7.94 2.81
CA LEU A 156 -9.08 -7.19 3.69
C LEU A 156 -9.86 -8.09 4.66
N SER A 157 -10.38 -9.22 4.18
CA SER A 157 -11.07 -10.18 5.04
C SER A 157 -10.14 -10.76 6.10
N ALA A 158 -8.86 -11.00 5.75
CA ALA A 158 -7.89 -11.57 6.68
C ALA A 158 -7.36 -10.53 7.69
N HIS A 159 -6.96 -9.36 7.21
CA HIS A 159 -6.15 -8.40 7.98
C HIS A 159 -6.69 -6.97 7.99
N GLY A 160 -7.88 -6.73 7.42
CA GLY A 160 -8.47 -5.39 7.31
C GLY A 160 -8.67 -4.70 8.66
N HIS A 161 -8.90 -5.46 9.73
CA HIS A 161 -9.02 -4.95 11.09
C HIS A 161 -7.71 -4.34 11.65
N LEU A 162 -6.56 -4.60 11.02
CA LEU A 162 -5.26 -4.04 11.37
C LEU A 162 -4.88 -2.81 10.53
N LEU A 163 -5.73 -2.41 9.58
CA LEU A 163 -5.47 -1.35 8.60
C LEU A 163 -6.42 -0.17 8.81
N THR A 164 -5.89 1.04 8.71
CA THR A 164 -6.69 2.27 8.76
C THR A 164 -7.31 2.59 7.40
N SER A 165 -6.58 2.30 6.32
CA SER A 165 -7.07 2.49 4.96
C SER A 165 -6.35 1.58 3.97
N VAL A 166 -6.92 1.41 2.79
CA VAL A 166 -6.32 0.66 1.68
C VAL A 166 -6.69 1.31 0.35
N ASP A 167 -5.93 1.01 -0.70
CA ASP A 167 -6.28 1.30 -2.08
C ASP A 167 -6.27 0.03 -2.95
N SER A 168 -6.96 0.08 -4.09
CA SER A 168 -6.93 -1.02 -5.06
C SER A 168 -7.40 -0.61 -6.44
N LEU A 169 -6.63 -0.96 -7.47
CA LEU A 169 -7.06 -0.86 -8.87
C LEU A 169 -7.97 -2.04 -9.30
N ALA A 170 -8.22 -3.02 -8.42
CA ALA A 170 -8.91 -4.26 -8.76
C ALA A 170 -10.28 -4.05 -9.43
N TRP A 171 -11.05 -3.06 -8.96
CA TRP A 171 -12.38 -2.75 -9.50
C TRP A 171 -12.32 -2.30 -10.97
N SER A 172 -11.36 -1.43 -11.31
CA SER A 172 -11.20 -0.89 -12.66
C SER A 172 -10.66 -1.96 -13.60
N LEU A 173 -9.72 -2.79 -13.13
CA LEU A 173 -9.20 -3.92 -13.91
C LEU A 173 -10.26 -4.97 -14.24
N ASP A 174 -11.10 -5.34 -13.27
CA ASP A 174 -12.24 -6.24 -13.50
C ASP A 174 -13.23 -5.63 -14.50
N ALA A 175 -13.56 -4.35 -14.33
CA ALA A 175 -14.48 -3.64 -15.23
C ALA A 175 -13.99 -3.49 -16.69
N ARG A 176 -12.68 -3.64 -16.96
CA ARG A 176 -12.14 -3.70 -18.34
C ARG A 176 -12.48 -4.99 -19.06
N ARG A 177 -12.72 -6.08 -18.31
CA ARG A 177 -12.88 -7.45 -18.84
C ARG A 177 -14.32 -7.96 -18.72
N ARG A 178 -15.17 -7.27 -17.97
CA ARG A 178 -16.59 -7.61 -17.78
C ARG A 178 -17.47 -6.89 -18.80
N PRO A 179 -18.64 -7.47 -19.15
CA PRO A 179 -19.68 -6.72 -19.84
C PRO A 179 -20.05 -5.45 -19.07
N ARG A 180 -20.47 -4.43 -19.82
CA ARG A 180 -20.98 -3.18 -19.24
C ARG A 180 -22.19 -3.47 -18.38
N LEU A 181 -22.37 -2.69 -17.31
CA LEU A 181 -23.60 -2.77 -16.52
C LEU A 181 -24.82 -2.40 -17.38
N PRO A 182 -26.01 -2.95 -17.09
CA PRO A 182 -27.25 -2.46 -17.67
C PRO A 182 -27.39 -0.94 -17.55
N GLY A 183 -27.69 -0.28 -18.67
CA GLY A 183 -27.79 1.19 -18.79
C GLY A 183 -26.45 1.92 -18.96
N CYS A 184 -25.32 1.22 -18.99
CA CYS A 184 -24.03 1.83 -19.35
C CYS A 184 -23.80 1.73 -20.87
N THR A 185 -24.40 2.64 -21.64
CA THR A 185 -24.38 2.60 -23.12
C THR A 185 -23.35 3.53 -23.76
N THR A 186 -22.92 4.59 -23.07
CA THR A 186 -22.09 5.68 -23.63
C THR A 186 -20.58 5.45 -23.59
N HIS A 187 -20.09 4.45 -22.84
CA HIS A 187 -18.67 4.18 -22.69
C HIS A 187 -18.31 2.75 -23.11
N ARG A 188 -17.05 2.54 -23.54
CA ARG A 188 -16.55 1.25 -24.02
C ARG A 188 -16.63 0.13 -22.96
N ASN A 189 -16.25 0.45 -21.72
CA ASN A 189 -16.30 -0.47 -20.59
C ASN A 189 -16.41 0.32 -19.27
N CYS A 190 -16.73 -0.37 -18.19
CA CYS A 190 -17.04 0.31 -16.92
C CYS A 190 -15.80 0.68 -16.08
N ALA A 191 -14.60 0.68 -16.66
CA ALA A 191 -13.33 0.89 -15.95
C ALA A 191 -13.17 2.29 -15.32
N ASN A 192 -13.95 3.27 -15.79
CA ASN A 192 -14.04 4.63 -15.25
C ASN A 192 -15.50 5.00 -14.88
N CYS A 193 -16.36 4.01 -14.64
CA CYS A 193 -17.79 4.23 -14.40
C CYS A 193 -18.09 4.33 -12.89
N LEU A 194 -18.66 5.47 -12.46
CA LEU A 194 -19.07 5.68 -11.06
C LEU A 194 -20.04 4.61 -10.55
N ARG A 195 -21.03 4.20 -11.37
CA ARG A 195 -21.99 3.15 -11.00
C ARG A 195 -21.30 1.81 -10.70
N TYR A 196 -20.27 1.47 -11.49
CA TYR A 196 -19.48 0.26 -11.25
C TYR A 196 -18.64 0.38 -9.99
N ALA A 197 -17.97 1.51 -9.81
CA ALA A 197 -17.15 1.79 -8.63
C ALA A 197 -17.97 1.71 -7.33
N LEU A 198 -19.17 2.30 -7.30
CA LEU A 198 -20.07 2.26 -6.12
C LEU A 198 -20.62 0.84 -5.85
N ARG A 199 -20.94 0.08 -6.91
CA ARG A 199 -21.33 -1.33 -6.78
C ARG A 199 -20.18 -2.17 -6.21
N TRP A 200 -18.96 -1.94 -6.68
CA TRP A 200 -17.76 -2.61 -6.16
C TRP A 200 -17.49 -2.23 -4.70
N ARG A 201 -17.55 -0.93 -4.36
CA ARG A 201 -17.40 -0.43 -2.99
C ARG A 201 -18.32 -1.15 -2.02
N SER A 202 -19.58 -1.36 -2.39
CA SER A 202 -20.55 -2.06 -1.54
C SER A 202 -20.10 -3.49 -1.21
N ARG A 203 -19.52 -4.21 -2.19
CA ARG A 203 -18.98 -5.56 -1.97
C ARG A 203 -17.73 -5.55 -1.08
N VAL A 204 -16.85 -4.56 -1.28
CA VAL A 204 -15.63 -4.42 -0.47
C VAL A 204 -16.00 -4.12 0.98
N LEU A 205 -16.95 -3.21 1.22
CA LEU A 205 -17.42 -2.91 2.58
C LEU A 205 -18.06 -4.12 3.25
N ALA A 206 -18.87 -4.89 2.52
CA ALA A 206 -19.46 -6.12 3.05
C ALA A 206 -18.39 -7.15 3.42
N ALA A 207 -17.33 -7.29 2.61
CA ALA A 207 -16.24 -8.24 2.89
C ALA A 207 -15.27 -7.76 3.97
N ALA A 208 -15.13 -6.45 4.17
CA ALA A 208 -14.31 -5.86 5.22
C ALA A 208 -15.07 -5.74 6.56
N ALA A 209 -16.39 -5.95 6.57
CA ALA A 209 -17.16 -6.00 7.79
C ALA A 209 -16.60 -7.11 8.70
N PRO A 210 -16.40 -6.86 10.00
CA PRO A 210 -15.98 -7.89 10.93
C PRO A 210 -16.98 -9.04 10.82
N HIS A 211 -16.50 -10.24 10.50
CA HIS A 211 -17.34 -11.41 10.70
C HIS A 211 -17.51 -11.49 12.21
N THR A 212 -18.73 -11.30 12.71
CA THR A 212 -19.05 -11.68 14.08
C THR A 212 -18.65 -13.14 14.21
N HIS A 213 -17.56 -13.40 14.93
CA HIS A 213 -17.20 -14.75 15.34
C HIS A 213 -18.41 -15.28 16.09
N GLN A 214 -19.22 -16.13 15.46
CA GLN A 214 -20.09 -17.01 16.23
C GLN A 214 -19.15 -17.93 16.98
N PRO A 215 -19.19 -17.95 18.33
CA PRO A 215 -18.43 -18.93 19.08
C PRO A 215 -18.88 -20.31 18.63
N THR A 216 -17.91 -21.11 18.15
CA THR A 216 -18.11 -22.54 17.91
C THR A 216 -18.69 -23.14 19.20
N PRO A 217 -19.89 -23.72 19.19
CA PRO A 217 -20.42 -24.32 20.40
C PRO A 217 -19.48 -25.45 20.81
N LEU A 218 -18.96 -25.36 22.03
CA LEU A 218 -18.20 -26.42 22.67
C LEU A 218 -19.01 -27.71 22.55
N ARG A 219 -18.47 -28.71 21.85
CA ARG A 219 -19.00 -30.06 21.90
C ARG A 219 -18.94 -30.49 23.36
N LYS A 220 -20.11 -30.68 23.98
CA LYS A 220 -20.22 -31.42 25.23
C LYS A 220 -19.71 -32.83 24.95
N GLU A 221 -18.60 -33.22 25.57
CA GLU A 221 -18.25 -34.61 25.72
C GLU A 221 -19.35 -35.27 26.56
N ALA A 222 -20.01 -36.27 25.99
CA ALA A 222 -20.91 -37.14 26.72
C ALA A 222 -20.07 -38.18 27.46
N ALA A 223 -20.43 -38.40 28.71
CA ALA A 223 -19.88 -39.40 29.63
C ALA A 223 -20.00 -40.83 29.11
#